data_AF-A0A818NCE5-F1
#
_entry.id   AF-A0A818NCE5-F1
#
_cell.length_a   1.000
_cell.length_b   1.000
_cell.length_c   1.000
_cell.angle_alpha   90.00
_cell.angle_beta   90.00
_cell.angle_gamma   90.00
#
_symmetry.space_group_name_H-M   'P 1'
#
loop_
_entity.id
_entity.type
_entity.pdbx_description
1 polymer ?
#
loop_
_entity_poly.entity_id
_entity_poly.type
_entity_poly.pdbx_seq_one_letter_code
_entity_poly.pdbx_strand_id
1 'polypeptide(L)'
;MISRYIFVCLYFISFFFINRVYDLYQYYFHLSTHNLFSQQIVSINQLNIKQLQHILNLRGIAYVNINEKYDLIKMVEQTGSVRKIELFEPIEDYTKRQTIVFSSYKQLLDFVDDCKDTIWFIHLLPNEKLRQSLIYLSTDKWQIIERRLSLFNIQTGIVNCSNNEYSNLCRTLYTERFILLIPTINRRSINIYSYNIDSIVHYNYQYILKWLSKTLENHINKNFNWYELPIKNRSILEFQINKNSYSSIIPIYYFTLLYHYGSIINFHINFQENKTFQIKYLFQNSTINTYIYNNNKNNSYNNYYELYSYRSLNIFLSIKNLNLFLPHYILTLYNIILLLPHNSLYLPELSTYSLGI
;
A
#
# COMPACT_ATOMS: atom_id res chain seq x y z
N MET A 1 -15.67 27.53 41.35
CA MET A 1 -16.20 26.79 40.17
C MET A 1 -15.17 26.68 39.04
N ILE A 2 -14.51 27.79 38.67
CA ILE A 2 -13.47 27.86 37.61
C ILE A 2 -12.28 26.91 37.84
N SER A 3 -11.83 26.73 39.08
CA SER A 3 -10.69 25.83 39.39
C SER A 3 -10.96 24.36 39.02
N ARG A 4 -12.18 23.86 39.20
CA ARG A 4 -12.53 22.47 38.84
C ARG A 4 -12.49 22.24 37.33
N TYR A 5 -12.93 23.21 36.53
CA TYR A 5 -12.84 23.12 35.07
C TYR A 5 -11.39 23.16 34.58
N ILE A 6 -10.52 23.96 35.21
CA ILE A 6 -9.08 24.00 34.89
C ILE A 6 -8.42 22.64 35.15
N PHE A 7 -8.73 21.98 36.27
CA PHE A 7 -8.20 20.64 36.55
C PHE A 7 -8.69 19.59 35.54
N VAL A 8 -9.94 19.68 35.10
CA VAL A 8 -10.48 18.78 34.07
C VAL A 8 -9.81 19.03 32.71
N CYS A 9 -9.59 20.30 32.32
CA CYS A 9 -8.86 20.64 31.10
C CYS A 9 -7.40 20.14 31.17
N LEU A 10 -6.71 20.34 32.29
CA LEU A 10 -5.35 19.83 32.50
C LEU A 10 -5.29 18.30 32.44
N TYR A 11 -6.30 17.61 32.96
CA TYR A 11 -6.41 16.15 32.86
C TYR A 11 -6.53 15.70 31.39
N PHE A 12 -7.41 16.31 30.60
CA PHE A 12 -7.54 15.96 29.17
C PHE A 12 -6.28 16.29 28.36
N ILE A 13 -5.63 17.42 28.65
CA ILE A 13 -4.36 17.80 28.02
C ILE A 13 -3.27 16.77 28.37
N SER A 14 -3.12 16.44 29.66
CA SER A 14 -2.15 15.44 30.12
C SER A 14 -2.42 14.05 29.51
N PHE A 15 -3.67 13.61 29.49
CA PHE A 15 -4.07 12.34 28.88
C PHE A 15 -3.77 12.32 27.37
N PHE A 16 -4.02 13.43 26.67
CA PHE A 16 -3.65 13.57 25.26
C PHE A 16 -2.14 13.47 25.06
N PHE A 17 -1.33 14.16 25.87
CA PHE A 17 0.13 14.07 25.80
C PHE A 17 0.65 12.67 26.10
N ILE A 18 0.12 12.00 27.13
CA ILE A 18 0.52 10.63 27.49
C ILE A 18 0.21 9.66 26.34
N ASN A 19 -0.99 9.74 25.75
CA ASN A 19 -1.33 8.91 24.59
C ASN A 19 -0.41 9.20 23.40
N ARG A 20 -0.06 10.47 23.15
CA ARG A 20 0.88 10.82 22.08
C ARG A 20 2.29 10.32 22.33
N VAL A 21 2.77 10.36 23.58
CA VAL A 21 4.06 9.79 23.95
C VAL A 21 4.03 8.27 23.83
N TYR A 22 2.93 7.62 24.20
CA TYR A 22 2.74 6.19 24.05
C TYR A 22 2.70 5.77 22.57
N ASP A 23 1.99 6.50 21.72
CA ASP A 23 1.98 6.30 20.27
C ASP A 23 3.39 6.46 19.67
N LEU A 24 4.12 7.49 20.10
CA LEU A 24 5.51 7.70 19.69
C LEU A 24 6.43 6.57 20.18
N TYR A 25 6.27 6.12 21.43
CA TYR A 25 7.05 5.03 21.99
C TYR A 25 6.80 3.70 21.27
N GLN A 26 5.52 3.34 21.05
CA GLN A 26 5.12 2.21 20.22
C GLN A 26 5.72 2.31 18.82
N TYR A 27 5.69 3.50 18.22
CA TYR A 27 6.31 3.76 16.93
C TYR A 27 7.83 3.57 16.96
N TYR A 28 8.55 4.14 17.93
CA TYR A 28 10.01 3.99 18.07
C TYR A 28 10.44 2.56 18.36
N PHE A 29 9.71 1.85 19.23
CA PHE A 29 9.98 0.46 19.54
C PHE A 29 9.75 -0.44 18.31
N HIS A 30 8.67 -0.19 17.58
CA HIS A 30 8.41 -0.84 16.30
C HIS A 30 9.44 -0.43 15.23
N LEU A 31 9.95 0.80 15.23
CA LEU A 31 10.99 1.24 14.28
C LEU A 31 12.36 0.60 14.59
N SER A 32 12.73 0.52 15.87
CA SER A 32 14.02 -0.01 16.34
C SER A 32 14.15 -1.52 16.13
N THR A 33 13.11 -2.27 16.48
CA THR A 33 13.08 -3.73 16.26
C THR A 33 13.01 -4.08 14.77
N HIS A 34 12.25 -3.32 13.98
CA HIS A 34 12.22 -3.50 12.53
C HIS A 34 13.54 -3.08 11.87
N ASN A 35 14.28 -2.08 12.36
CA ASN A 35 15.55 -1.63 11.76
C ASN A 35 16.67 -2.69 11.80
N LEU A 36 16.73 -3.52 12.85
CA LEU A 36 17.75 -4.58 12.95
C LEU A 36 17.50 -5.74 11.97
N PHE A 37 16.23 -6.05 11.68
CA PHE A 37 15.83 -7.10 10.73
C PHE A 37 15.60 -6.58 9.30
N SER A 38 15.32 -5.28 9.12
CA SER A 38 15.01 -4.67 7.82
C SER A 38 16.24 -4.51 6.93
N GLN A 39 17.44 -4.30 7.50
CA GLN A 39 18.62 -3.99 6.71
C GLN A 39 19.30 -5.23 6.08
N GLN A 40 18.95 -6.45 6.51
CA GLN A 40 19.58 -7.66 5.99
C GLN A 40 18.98 -8.06 4.64
N ILE A 41 19.73 -7.80 3.57
CA ILE A 41 19.41 -8.24 2.21
C ILE A 41 19.59 -9.76 2.12
N VAL A 42 18.62 -10.44 1.51
CA VAL A 42 18.64 -11.88 1.26
C VAL A 42 18.93 -12.15 -0.20
N SER A 43 19.78 -13.13 -0.48
CA SER A 43 20.00 -13.59 -1.84
C SER A 43 18.77 -14.33 -2.36
N ILE A 44 18.17 -13.81 -3.42
CA ILE A 44 16.91 -14.29 -4.01
C ILE A 44 17.02 -15.76 -4.49
N ASN A 45 18.21 -16.16 -4.96
CA ASN A 45 18.46 -17.52 -5.45
C ASN A 45 18.30 -18.61 -4.38
N GLN A 46 18.54 -18.28 -3.11
CA GLN A 46 18.43 -19.20 -1.98
C GLN A 46 16.96 -19.39 -1.52
N LEU A 47 16.04 -18.57 -2.00
CA LEU A 47 14.64 -18.61 -1.56
C LEU A 47 13.88 -19.76 -2.21
N ASN A 48 12.91 -20.28 -1.48
CA ASN A 48 11.97 -21.29 -1.96
C ASN A 48 10.84 -20.64 -2.77
N ILE A 49 10.17 -21.41 -3.63
CA ILE A 49 9.06 -20.93 -4.47
C ILE A 49 7.97 -20.24 -3.62
N LYS A 50 7.60 -20.83 -2.48
CA LYS A 50 6.60 -20.25 -1.56
C LYS A 50 7.02 -18.89 -1.00
N GLN A 51 8.32 -18.72 -0.70
CA GLN A 51 8.85 -17.45 -0.20
C GLN A 51 8.86 -16.38 -1.31
N LEU A 52 9.25 -16.75 -2.53
CA LEU A 52 9.16 -15.84 -3.69
C LEU A 52 7.73 -15.39 -3.96
N GLN A 53 6.78 -16.33 -3.94
CA GLN A 53 5.35 -16.04 -4.07
C GLN A 53 4.84 -15.13 -2.95
N HIS A 54 5.27 -15.36 -1.71
CA HIS A 54 4.92 -14.52 -0.57
C HIS A 54 5.41 -13.08 -0.76
N ILE A 55 6.66 -12.88 -1.19
CA ILE A 55 7.22 -11.56 -1.49
C ILE A 55 6.42 -10.85 -2.59
N LEU A 56 6.12 -11.55 -3.69
CA LEU A 56 5.31 -10.98 -4.78
C LEU A 56 3.91 -10.58 -4.28
N ASN A 57 3.32 -11.36 -3.37
CA ASN A 57 2.04 -11.03 -2.75
C ASN A 57 2.12 -9.77 -1.89
N LEU A 58 3.16 -9.62 -1.05
CA LEU A 58 3.37 -8.42 -0.24
C LEU A 58 3.60 -7.17 -1.09
N ARG A 59 4.25 -7.33 -2.24
CA ARG A 59 4.49 -6.24 -3.20
C ARG A 59 3.30 -5.98 -4.12
N GLY A 60 2.26 -6.82 -4.08
CA GLY A 60 1.06 -6.66 -4.90
C GLY A 60 1.31 -6.87 -6.40
N ILE A 61 2.11 -7.90 -6.71
CA ILE A 61 2.46 -8.30 -8.07
C ILE A 61 1.77 -9.64 -8.38
N ALA A 62 1.02 -9.68 -9.48
CA ALA A 62 0.33 -10.90 -9.89
C ALA A 62 1.25 -11.83 -10.69
N TYR A 63 1.28 -13.12 -10.33
CA TYR A 63 2.13 -14.15 -10.97
C TYR A 63 1.31 -15.33 -11.55
N VAL A 64 0.22 -15.01 -12.24
CA VAL A 64 -0.70 -16.01 -12.80
C VAL A 64 -0.01 -16.96 -13.79
N ASN A 65 -0.21 -18.27 -13.62
CA ASN A 65 0.37 -19.36 -14.43
C ASN A 65 1.90 -19.48 -14.40
N ILE A 66 2.57 -18.85 -13.42
CA ILE A 66 4.02 -18.93 -13.28
C ILE A 66 4.36 -19.96 -12.21
N ASN A 67 4.86 -21.11 -12.67
CA ASN A 67 5.24 -22.23 -11.81
C ASN A 67 6.77 -22.38 -11.71
N GLU A 68 7.51 -21.80 -12.64
CA GLU A 68 8.97 -21.91 -12.68
C GLU A 68 9.64 -20.97 -11.67
N LYS A 69 10.56 -21.52 -10.86
CA LYS A 69 11.31 -20.74 -9.87
C LYS A 69 12.08 -19.60 -10.53
N TYR A 70 12.67 -19.83 -11.70
CA TYR A 70 13.47 -18.85 -12.41
C TYR A 70 12.66 -17.61 -12.81
N ASP A 71 11.44 -17.79 -13.29
CA ASP A 71 10.55 -16.68 -13.65
C ASP A 71 10.12 -15.88 -12.42
N LEU A 72 9.83 -16.57 -11.30
CA LEU A 72 9.53 -15.91 -10.03
C LEU A 72 10.71 -15.08 -9.52
N ILE A 73 11.94 -15.59 -9.63
CA ILE A 73 13.16 -14.86 -9.28
C ILE A 73 13.26 -13.58 -10.11
N LYS A 74 13.09 -13.67 -11.43
CA LYS A 74 13.13 -12.50 -12.31
C LYS A 74 12.11 -11.43 -11.93
N MET A 75 10.88 -11.83 -11.62
CA MET A 75 9.83 -10.89 -11.21
C MET A 75 10.17 -10.19 -9.89
N VAL A 76 10.72 -10.94 -8.92
CA VAL A 76 11.16 -10.37 -7.65
C VAL A 76 12.33 -9.40 -7.86
N GLU A 77 13.31 -9.77 -8.69
CA GLU A 77 14.46 -8.90 -9.02
C GLU A 77 14.03 -7.59 -9.70
N GLN A 78 13.04 -7.65 -10.60
CA GLN A 78 12.48 -6.47 -11.26
C GLN A 78 11.83 -5.48 -10.30
N THR A 79 11.43 -5.95 -9.12
CA THR A 79 10.71 -5.13 -8.12
C THR A 79 11.59 -4.72 -6.94
N GLY A 80 12.87 -5.05 -6.96
CA GLY A 80 13.86 -4.62 -5.98
C GLY A 80 14.45 -5.77 -5.14
N SER A 81 15.51 -5.46 -4.41
CA SER A 81 16.15 -6.35 -3.43
C SER A 81 15.17 -6.87 -2.38
N VAL A 82 15.39 -8.11 -1.95
CA VAL A 82 14.57 -8.75 -0.92
C VAL A 82 15.23 -8.57 0.44
N ARG A 83 14.44 -8.21 1.44
CA ARG A 83 14.88 -8.15 2.84
C ARG A 83 14.37 -9.32 3.65
N LYS A 84 15.09 -9.66 4.71
CA LYS A 84 14.68 -10.72 5.64
C LYS A 84 13.29 -10.47 6.22
N ILE A 85 12.94 -9.21 6.46
CA ILE A 85 11.64 -8.87 7.03
C ILE A 85 10.46 -9.25 6.14
N GLU A 86 10.61 -9.15 4.80
CA GLU A 86 9.59 -9.56 3.83
C GLU A 86 9.34 -11.07 3.81
N LEU A 87 10.21 -11.88 4.45
CA LEU A 87 10.02 -13.33 4.55
C LEU A 87 9.14 -13.73 5.73
N PHE A 88 9.02 -12.87 6.74
CA PHE A 88 8.33 -13.14 7.99
C PHE A 88 7.13 -12.22 8.21
N GLU A 89 6.91 -11.21 7.36
CA GLU A 89 5.80 -10.27 7.49
C GLU A 89 4.46 -11.01 7.24
N PRO A 90 3.62 -11.17 8.29
CA PRO A 90 2.40 -11.93 8.15
C PRO A 90 1.38 -11.13 7.35
N ILE A 91 0.80 -11.74 6.32
CA ILE A 91 -0.32 -11.18 5.54
C ILE A 91 -1.60 -11.05 6.39
N GLU A 92 -1.63 -11.65 7.58
CA GLU A 92 -2.82 -11.83 8.41
C GLU A 92 -3.02 -10.75 9.50
N ASP A 93 -1.97 -10.02 9.88
CA ASP A 93 -2.01 -9.03 10.98
C ASP A 93 -2.56 -7.66 10.55
N TYR A 94 -2.93 -7.51 9.28
CA TYR A 94 -3.51 -6.27 8.79
C TYR A 94 -4.95 -6.18 9.30
N THR A 95 -5.20 -5.14 10.08
CA THR A 95 -6.46 -4.82 10.77
C THR A 95 -7.66 -5.37 10.01
N LYS A 96 -8.48 -6.23 10.66
CA LYS A 96 -9.78 -6.69 10.18
C LYS A 96 -10.66 -5.49 9.82
N ARG A 97 -10.48 -4.92 8.62
CA ARG A 97 -11.47 -4.03 8.05
C ARG A 97 -12.68 -4.91 7.83
N GLN A 98 -13.80 -4.54 8.43
CA GLN A 98 -15.03 -5.29 8.25
C GLN A 98 -15.54 -4.99 6.85
N THR A 99 -15.77 -6.03 6.05
CA THR A 99 -16.47 -5.94 4.77
C THR A 99 -17.74 -5.12 4.95
N ILE A 100 -17.89 -4.04 4.18
CA ILE A 100 -19.14 -3.28 4.22
C ILE A 100 -20.15 -4.01 3.32
N VAL A 101 -21.27 -4.42 3.91
CA VAL A 101 -22.38 -5.01 3.17
C VAL A 101 -23.37 -3.90 2.85
N PHE A 102 -23.53 -3.61 1.57
CA PHE A 102 -24.46 -2.62 1.07
C PHE A 102 -25.79 -3.29 0.72
N SER A 103 -26.88 -2.72 1.22
CA SER A 103 -28.24 -3.20 0.92
C SER A 103 -28.69 -2.83 -0.50
N SER A 104 -28.07 -1.82 -1.12
CA SER A 104 -28.35 -1.46 -2.51
C SER A 104 -27.16 -0.88 -3.24
N TYR A 105 -27.22 -0.93 -4.57
CA TYR A 105 -26.22 -0.31 -5.43
C TYR A 105 -26.19 1.22 -5.28
N LYS A 106 -27.34 1.85 -5.00
CA LYS A 106 -27.43 3.28 -4.75
C LYS A 106 -26.69 3.66 -3.46
N GLN A 107 -26.94 2.94 -2.38
CA GLN A 107 -26.24 3.15 -1.11
C GLN A 107 -24.73 3.06 -1.28
N LEU A 108 -24.26 2.13 -2.12
CA LEU A 108 -22.85 2.03 -2.45
C LEU A 108 -22.33 3.26 -3.19
N LEU A 109 -23.03 3.74 -4.22
CA LEU A 109 -22.59 4.93 -4.95
C LEU A 109 -22.55 6.16 -4.05
N ASP A 110 -23.59 6.37 -3.23
CA ASP A 110 -23.65 7.48 -2.27
C ASP A 110 -22.45 7.42 -1.29
N PHE A 111 -22.15 6.23 -0.78
CA PHE A 111 -21.01 6.03 0.14
C PHE A 111 -19.65 6.27 -0.53
N VAL A 112 -19.48 5.83 -1.78
CA VAL A 112 -18.23 5.99 -2.52
C VAL A 112 -18.03 7.43 -2.97
N ASP A 113 -19.10 8.14 -3.33
CA ASP A 113 -19.08 9.57 -3.64
C ASP A 113 -18.64 10.43 -2.44
N ASP A 114 -18.94 9.99 -1.21
CA ASP A 114 -18.41 10.59 0.01
C ASP A 114 -16.92 10.23 0.23
N CYS A 115 -16.50 9.04 -0.16
CA CYS A 115 -15.14 8.50 0.01
C CYS A 115 -14.20 8.79 -1.20
N LYS A 116 -14.01 10.08 -1.51
CA LYS A 116 -13.46 10.63 -2.75
C LYS A 116 -12.04 10.18 -3.18
N ASP A 117 -11.23 9.65 -2.26
CA ASP A 117 -9.81 9.37 -2.48
C ASP A 117 -9.45 7.87 -2.34
N THR A 118 -10.45 6.98 -2.46
CA THR A 118 -10.26 5.53 -2.22
C THR A 118 -10.76 4.69 -3.38
N ILE A 119 -9.99 3.66 -3.74
CA ILE A 119 -10.41 2.64 -4.71
C ILE A 119 -11.28 1.61 -3.99
N TRP A 120 -12.40 1.23 -4.59
CA TRP A 120 -13.31 0.22 -4.05
C TRP A 120 -13.40 -1.01 -4.94
N PHE A 121 -13.25 -2.17 -4.35
CA PHE A 121 -13.43 -3.47 -4.97
C PHE A 121 -14.66 -4.17 -4.37
N ILE A 122 -15.66 -4.41 -5.21
CA ILE A 122 -17.01 -4.75 -4.79
C ILE A 122 -17.39 -6.10 -5.37
N HIS A 123 -17.89 -6.99 -4.53
CA HIS A 123 -18.52 -8.23 -4.94
C HIS A 123 -20.02 -8.01 -5.12
N LEU A 124 -20.48 -8.06 -6.37
CA LEU A 124 -21.90 -8.04 -6.69
C LEU A 124 -22.45 -9.47 -6.66
N LEU A 125 -23.45 -9.67 -5.81
CA LEU A 125 -24.23 -10.90 -5.76
C LEU A 125 -25.51 -10.73 -6.58
N PRO A 126 -25.82 -11.65 -7.52
CA PRO A 126 -27.07 -11.62 -8.25
C PRO A 126 -28.26 -11.83 -7.32
N ASN A 127 -29.44 -11.41 -7.77
CA ASN A 127 -30.69 -11.72 -7.06
C ASN A 127 -30.85 -13.24 -6.98
N GLU A 128 -31.15 -13.77 -5.80
CA GLU A 128 -31.35 -15.21 -5.57
C GLU A 128 -32.31 -15.85 -6.58
N LYS A 129 -33.35 -15.11 -7.02
CA LYS A 129 -34.34 -15.61 -7.99
C LYS A 129 -33.83 -15.68 -9.44
N LEU A 130 -32.85 -14.87 -9.80
CA LEU A 130 -32.26 -14.79 -11.15
C LEU A 130 -30.95 -15.58 -11.26
N ARG A 131 -30.50 -16.15 -10.15
CA ARG A 131 -29.20 -16.81 -10.03
C ARG A 131 -29.17 -18.08 -10.84
N GLN A 132 -28.22 -18.17 -11.78
CA GLN A 132 -28.04 -19.35 -12.64
C GLN A 132 -26.75 -20.12 -12.33
N SER A 133 -25.75 -19.47 -11.70
CA SER A 133 -24.47 -20.10 -11.40
C SER A 133 -24.52 -20.95 -10.13
N LEU A 134 -24.13 -22.23 -10.24
CA LEU A 134 -23.90 -23.12 -9.10
C LEU A 134 -22.58 -22.85 -8.35
N ILE A 135 -21.73 -21.99 -8.92
CA ILE A 135 -20.41 -21.67 -8.38
C ILE A 135 -20.49 -20.35 -7.61
N TYR A 136 -20.27 -20.38 -6.30
CA TYR A 136 -20.29 -19.22 -5.43
C TYR A 136 -18.93 -18.98 -4.77
N LEU A 137 -18.60 -17.71 -4.53
CA LEU A 137 -17.50 -17.37 -3.66
C LEU A 137 -17.91 -17.61 -2.20
N SER A 138 -17.21 -18.51 -1.50
CA SER A 138 -17.43 -18.69 -0.06
C SER A 138 -16.95 -17.46 0.72
N THR A 139 -17.57 -17.22 1.87
CA THR A 139 -17.19 -16.14 2.80
C THR A 139 -15.72 -16.19 3.16
N ASP A 140 -15.16 -17.39 3.36
CA ASP A 140 -13.76 -17.57 3.76
C ASP A 140 -12.81 -17.15 2.63
N LYS A 141 -13.15 -17.48 1.39
CA LYS A 141 -12.36 -17.06 0.22
C LYS A 141 -12.44 -15.55 0.02
N TRP A 142 -13.60 -14.94 0.24
CA TRP A 142 -13.75 -13.49 0.21
C TRP A 142 -12.91 -12.80 1.28
N GLN A 143 -12.89 -13.31 2.52
CA GLN A 143 -12.04 -12.77 3.59
C GLN A 143 -10.54 -12.81 3.23
N ILE A 144 -10.09 -13.85 2.53
CA ILE A 144 -8.70 -13.91 2.04
C ILE A 144 -8.43 -12.79 1.02
N ILE A 145 -9.37 -12.56 0.09
CA ILE A 145 -9.25 -11.49 -0.91
C ILE A 145 -9.23 -10.13 -0.22
N GLU A 146 -10.16 -9.88 0.71
CA GLU A 146 -10.25 -8.65 1.49
C GLU A 146 -8.95 -8.36 2.23
N ARG A 147 -8.44 -9.31 3.03
CA ARG A 147 -7.21 -9.11 3.80
C ARG A 147 -6.06 -8.72 2.89
N ARG A 148 -5.91 -9.39 1.74
CA ARG A 148 -4.84 -9.11 0.78
C ARG A 148 -5.00 -7.76 0.06
N LEU A 149 -6.22 -7.34 -0.27
CA LEU A 149 -6.47 -6.03 -0.88
C LEU A 149 -6.29 -4.88 0.12
N SER A 150 -6.60 -5.12 1.40
CA SER A 150 -6.42 -4.13 2.47
C SER A 150 -4.96 -3.71 2.67
N LEU A 151 -3.99 -4.59 2.34
CA LEU A 151 -2.55 -4.29 2.30
C LEU A 151 -2.21 -3.05 1.49
N PHE A 152 -2.99 -2.81 0.44
CA PHE A 152 -2.80 -1.75 -0.52
C PHE A 152 -3.83 -0.64 -0.36
N ASN A 153 -4.57 -0.62 0.76
CA ASN A 153 -5.64 0.32 1.04
C ASN A 153 -6.75 0.35 -0.03
N ILE A 154 -7.00 -0.79 -0.68
CA ILE A 154 -8.18 -0.99 -1.53
C ILE A 154 -9.32 -1.39 -0.61
N GLN A 155 -10.41 -0.62 -0.64
CA GLN A 155 -11.59 -0.90 0.18
C GLN A 155 -12.41 -2.00 -0.46
N THR A 156 -13.03 -2.84 0.37
CA THR A 156 -13.84 -3.97 -0.09
C THR A 156 -15.28 -3.87 0.39
N GLY A 157 -16.20 -4.34 -0.45
CA GLY A 157 -17.62 -4.37 -0.10
C GLY A 157 -18.39 -5.43 -0.85
N ILE A 158 -19.57 -5.75 -0.33
CA ILE A 158 -20.49 -6.71 -0.96
C ILE A 158 -21.81 -5.97 -1.20
N VAL A 159 -22.38 -6.13 -2.40
CA VAL A 159 -23.72 -5.63 -2.70
C VAL A 159 -24.60 -6.83 -3.00
N ASN A 160 -25.71 -6.94 -2.27
CA ASN A 160 -26.72 -7.95 -2.54
C ASN A 160 -27.84 -7.35 -3.42
N CYS A 161 -27.94 -7.79 -4.69
CA CYS A 161 -28.98 -7.34 -5.61
C CYS A 161 -30.36 -7.97 -5.35
N SER A 162 -30.56 -8.67 -4.23
CA SER A 162 -31.85 -9.30 -3.86
C SER A 162 -32.88 -8.29 -3.37
N ASN A 163 -32.45 -7.17 -2.78
CA ASN A 163 -33.34 -6.09 -2.37
C ASN A 163 -33.63 -5.17 -3.57
N ASN A 164 -34.92 -4.96 -3.86
CA ASN A 164 -35.52 -4.42 -5.08
C ASN A 164 -35.17 -2.96 -5.47
N GLU A 165 -33.95 -2.47 -5.27
CA GLU A 165 -33.52 -1.18 -5.82
C GLU A 165 -32.90 -1.37 -7.20
N TYR A 166 -33.71 -1.04 -8.20
CA TYR A 166 -33.48 -1.17 -9.64
C TYR A 166 -32.26 -0.39 -10.17
N SER A 167 -31.04 -0.87 -9.92
CA SER A 167 -29.91 -0.51 -10.77
C SER A 167 -29.92 -1.36 -12.04
N ASN A 168 -29.63 -0.76 -13.20
CA ASN A 168 -29.51 -1.51 -14.47
C ASN A 168 -28.44 -2.63 -14.37
N LEU A 169 -27.43 -2.43 -13.52
CA LEU A 169 -26.39 -3.40 -13.22
C LEU A 169 -26.94 -4.65 -12.51
N CYS A 170 -27.85 -4.50 -11.54
CA CYS A 170 -28.47 -5.63 -10.84
C CYS A 170 -29.52 -6.35 -11.70
N ARG A 171 -30.23 -5.65 -12.60
CA ARG A 171 -31.29 -6.23 -13.45
C ARG A 171 -30.80 -7.31 -14.42
N THR A 172 -29.57 -7.18 -14.91
CA THR A 172 -28.98 -8.08 -15.92
C THR A 172 -27.96 -9.05 -15.32
N LEU A 173 -27.89 -9.11 -13.98
CA LEU A 173 -26.88 -9.90 -13.28
C LEU A 173 -27.40 -11.31 -13.00
N TYR A 174 -26.94 -12.28 -13.81
CA TYR A 174 -27.25 -13.71 -13.67
C TYR A 174 -26.15 -14.49 -12.92
N THR A 175 -24.93 -13.96 -12.92
CA THR A 175 -23.73 -14.52 -12.29
C THR A 175 -23.07 -13.51 -11.37
N GLU A 176 -22.28 -13.98 -10.40
CA GLU A 176 -21.47 -13.10 -9.57
C GLU A 176 -20.49 -12.28 -10.41
N ARG A 177 -20.23 -11.05 -9.99
CA ARG A 177 -19.37 -10.11 -10.71
C ARG A 177 -18.57 -9.30 -9.72
N PHE A 178 -17.30 -9.04 -10.04
CA PHE A 178 -16.56 -8.02 -9.32
C PHE A 178 -16.68 -6.67 -10.03
N ILE A 179 -16.80 -5.61 -9.24
CA ILE A 179 -16.76 -4.23 -9.71
C ILE A 179 -15.58 -3.53 -9.06
N LEU A 180 -14.85 -2.77 -9.86
CA LEU A 180 -13.85 -1.83 -9.41
C LEU A 180 -14.37 -0.41 -9.64
N LEU A 181 -14.46 0.35 -8.57
CA LEU A 181 -14.80 1.77 -8.60
C LEU A 181 -13.51 2.56 -8.40
N ILE A 182 -13.16 3.34 -9.41
CA ILE A 182 -11.95 4.15 -9.44
C ILE A 182 -12.37 5.62 -9.41
N PRO A 183 -12.04 6.39 -8.36
CA PRO A 183 -12.28 7.82 -8.35
C PRO A 183 -11.40 8.48 -9.41
N THR A 184 -11.93 9.50 -10.08
CA THR A 184 -11.12 10.33 -10.98
C THR A 184 -10.33 11.35 -10.18
N ILE A 185 -9.01 11.37 -10.33
CA ILE A 185 -8.15 12.30 -9.59
C ILE A 185 -8.55 13.75 -9.94
N ASN A 186 -8.76 14.57 -8.90
CA ASN A 186 -9.19 15.97 -9.00
C ASN A 186 -10.58 16.19 -9.62
N ARG A 187 -11.44 15.16 -9.72
CA ARG A 187 -12.80 15.25 -10.27
C ARG A 187 -13.79 14.46 -9.41
N ARG A 188 -15.06 14.85 -9.45
CA ARG A 188 -16.15 14.19 -8.68
C ARG A 188 -16.78 12.99 -9.39
N SER A 189 -16.11 12.41 -10.39
CA SER A 189 -16.64 11.28 -11.15
C SER A 189 -16.01 9.97 -10.70
N ILE A 190 -16.78 8.89 -10.79
CA ILE A 190 -16.32 7.53 -10.51
C ILE A 190 -16.39 6.74 -11.81
N ASN A 191 -15.28 6.07 -12.16
CA ASN A 191 -15.25 5.14 -13.26
C ASN A 191 -15.49 3.72 -12.73
N ILE A 192 -16.41 3.02 -13.38
CA ILE A 192 -16.87 1.69 -12.99
C ILE A 192 -16.31 0.68 -13.99
N TYR A 193 -15.59 -0.33 -13.50
CA TYR A 193 -15.11 -1.44 -14.31
C TYR A 193 -15.66 -2.75 -13.77
N SER A 194 -16.17 -3.59 -14.65
CA SER A 194 -16.74 -4.90 -14.30
C SER A 194 -15.80 -6.04 -14.68
N TYR A 195 -15.76 -7.07 -13.84
CA TYR A 195 -15.11 -8.34 -14.09
C TYR A 195 -16.11 -9.48 -13.90
N ASN A 196 -16.47 -10.12 -15.02
CA ASN A 196 -17.41 -11.23 -15.01
C ASN A 196 -16.74 -12.50 -14.49
N ILE A 197 -17.45 -13.23 -13.64
CA ILE A 197 -16.94 -14.46 -13.04
C ILE A 197 -17.53 -15.65 -13.79
N ASP A 198 -16.85 -16.05 -14.86
CA ASP A 198 -17.32 -17.14 -15.71
C ASP A 198 -16.74 -18.52 -15.32
N SER A 199 -15.72 -18.56 -14.44
CA SER A 199 -15.04 -19.79 -14.04
C SER A 199 -14.56 -19.74 -12.58
N ILE A 200 -14.35 -20.91 -11.96
CA ILE A 200 -13.90 -20.97 -10.57
C ILE A 200 -12.49 -20.39 -10.36
N VAL A 201 -11.69 -20.37 -11.44
CA VAL A 201 -10.33 -19.83 -11.45
C VAL A 201 -10.34 -18.32 -11.21
N HIS A 202 -11.41 -17.62 -11.62
CA HIS A 202 -11.58 -16.18 -11.43
C HIS A 202 -11.74 -15.77 -9.95
N TYR A 203 -12.04 -16.71 -9.06
CA TYR A 203 -12.04 -16.47 -7.61
C TYR A 203 -10.64 -16.53 -6.98
N ASN A 204 -9.62 -16.93 -7.73
CA ASN A 204 -8.25 -16.92 -7.24
C ASN A 204 -7.71 -15.48 -7.22
N TYR A 205 -7.23 -15.06 -6.04
CA TYR A 205 -6.64 -13.75 -5.81
C TYR A 205 -5.61 -13.32 -6.86
N GLN A 206 -4.80 -14.23 -7.41
CA GLN A 206 -3.81 -13.88 -8.44
C GLN A 206 -4.45 -13.36 -9.73
N TYR A 207 -5.57 -13.95 -10.15
CA TYR A 207 -6.30 -13.51 -11.34
C TYR A 207 -6.99 -12.17 -11.08
N ILE A 208 -7.56 -12.01 -9.88
CA ILE A 208 -8.15 -10.74 -9.44
C ILE A 208 -7.07 -9.64 -9.44
N LEU A 209 -5.92 -9.90 -8.83
CA LEU A 209 -4.81 -8.95 -8.75
C LEU A 209 -4.28 -8.58 -10.14
N LYS A 210 -4.16 -9.56 -11.05
CA LYS A 210 -3.77 -9.32 -12.45
C LYS A 210 -4.78 -8.43 -13.18
N TRP A 211 -6.07 -8.68 -12.98
CA TRP A 211 -7.13 -7.86 -13.57
C TRP A 211 -7.12 -6.44 -12.99
N LEU A 212 -6.98 -6.30 -11.66
CA LEU A 212 -6.91 -5.01 -10.98
C LEU A 212 -5.75 -4.17 -11.48
N SER A 213 -4.53 -4.74 -11.49
CA SER A 213 -3.34 -4.01 -11.93
C SER A 213 -3.48 -3.54 -13.37
N LYS A 214 -3.97 -4.40 -14.27
CA LYS A 214 -4.17 -4.04 -15.68
C LYS A 214 -5.25 -2.98 -15.87
N THR A 215 -6.34 -3.06 -15.10
CA THR A 215 -7.43 -2.09 -15.18
C THR A 215 -6.99 -0.71 -14.69
N LEU A 216 -6.24 -0.65 -13.58
CA LEU A 216 -5.68 0.59 -13.06
C LEU A 216 -4.65 1.21 -14.02
N GLU A 217 -3.73 0.40 -14.55
CA GLU A 217 -2.76 0.83 -15.56
C GLU A 217 -3.46 1.45 -16.78
N ASN A 218 -4.47 0.75 -17.33
CA ASN A 218 -5.23 1.24 -18.47
C ASN A 218 -6.02 2.51 -18.18
N HIS A 219 -6.61 2.64 -16.98
CA HIS A 219 -7.34 3.85 -16.57
C HIS A 219 -6.39 5.05 -16.52
N ILE A 220 -5.21 4.88 -15.91
CA ILE A 220 -4.23 5.95 -15.78
C ILE A 220 -3.69 6.33 -17.15
N ASN A 221 -3.28 5.38 -17.98
CA ASN A 221 -2.77 5.69 -19.32
C ASN A 221 -3.79 6.43 -20.22
N LYS A 222 -5.09 6.22 -20.00
CA LYS A 222 -6.16 6.94 -20.73
C LYS A 222 -6.45 8.32 -20.17
N ASN A 223 -6.34 8.51 -18.85
CA ASN A 223 -6.83 9.71 -18.16
C ASN A 223 -5.71 10.63 -17.65
N PHE A 224 -4.48 10.14 -17.57
CA PHE A 224 -3.29 10.87 -17.16
C PHE A 224 -2.34 10.98 -18.33
N ASN A 225 -2.12 12.21 -18.76
CA ASN A 225 -1.01 12.50 -19.65
C ASN A 225 0.24 12.69 -18.76
N TRP A 226 1.12 11.69 -18.76
CA TRP A 226 2.37 11.67 -17.96
C TRP A 226 3.25 12.91 -18.20
N TYR A 227 3.05 13.60 -19.32
CA TYR A 227 3.81 14.76 -19.77
C TYR A 227 3.15 16.11 -19.48
N GLU A 228 1.88 16.14 -19.05
CA GLU A 228 1.10 17.39 -18.86
C GLU A 228 0.48 17.53 -17.46
N LEU A 229 1.17 17.08 -16.41
CA LEU A 229 0.77 17.49 -15.07
C LEU A 229 1.19 18.94 -14.83
N PRO A 230 0.32 19.77 -14.23
CA PRO A 230 0.50 21.21 -14.21
C PRO A 230 1.83 21.56 -13.57
N ILE A 231 2.46 22.61 -14.11
CA ILE A 231 3.66 23.32 -13.65
C ILE A 231 3.40 23.99 -12.27
N LYS A 232 2.70 23.31 -11.37
CA LYS A 232 2.63 23.66 -9.97
C LYS A 232 3.90 23.09 -9.36
N ASN A 233 4.67 23.96 -8.73
CA ASN A 233 5.76 23.62 -7.83
C ASN A 233 5.22 22.62 -6.79
N ARG A 234 5.30 21.32 -7.07
CA ARG A 234 4.88 20.23 -6.19
C ARG A 234 6.01 19.23 -6.16
N SER A 235 6.15 18.54 -5.04
CA SER A 235 7.08 17.43 -4.96
C SER A 235 6.68 16.32 -5.94
N ILE A 236 7.70 15.60 -6.41
CA ILE A 236 7.53 14.51 -7.38
C ILE A 236 7.99 13.21 -6.72
N LEU A 237 7.14 12.20 -6.73
CA LEU A 237 7.47 10.81 -6.40
C LEU A 237 7.68 10.06 -7.73
N GLU A 238 8.92 9.69 -8.02
CA GLU A 238 9.29 9.01 -9.27
C GLU A 238 9.64 7.55 -9.01
N PHE A 239 8.95 6.63 -9.68
CA PHE A 239 9.26 5.22 -9.74
C PHE A 239 10.10 4.94 -10.97
N GLN A 240 11.35 4.53 -10.76
CA GLN A 240 12.24 4.11 -11.85
C GLN A 240 12.19 2.59 -11.95
N ILE A 241 11.56 2.11 -13.03
CA ILE A 241 11.28 0.69 -13.24
C ILE A 241 12.14 0.19 -14.39
N ASN A 242 12.73 -0.99 -14.21
CA ASN A 242 13.52 -1.61 -15.26
C ASN A 242 12.62 -1.99 -16.44
N LYS A 243 12.95 -1.49 -17.63
CA LYS A 243 12.26 -1.85 -18.87
C LYS A 243 12.90 -3.11 -19.45
N ASN A 244 12.42 -4.28 -19.02
CA ASN A 244 12.76 -5.54 -19.67
C ASN A 244 11.76 -5.90 -20.77
N SER A 245 12.22 -6.67 -21.75
CA SER A 245 11.55 -7.03 -23.01
C SER A 245 10.18 -7.72 -22.86
N TYR A 246 9.81 -8.19 -21.67
CA TYR A 246 8.64 -9.06 -21.46
C TYR A 246 7.45 -8.40 -20.73
N SER A 247 7.60 -7.17 -20.24
CA SER A 247 6.60 -6.25 -19.63
C SER A 247 7.19 -5.61 -18.38
N SER A 248 6.97 -4.30 -18.22
CA SER A 248 7.32 -3.60 -16.99
C SER A 248 6.28 -3.89 -15.91
N ILE A 249 6.74 -4.39 -14.76
CA ILE A 249 5.88 -4.72 -13.63
C ILE A 249 5.73 -3.48 -12.76
N ILE A 250 4.53 -2.89 -12.75
CA ILE A 250 4.17 -1.81 -11.83
C ILE A 250 3.47 -2.44 -10.62
N PRO A 251 3.99 -2.27 -9.40
CA PRO A 251 3.32 -2.75 -8.19
C PRO A 251 1.96 -2.07 -7.99
N ILE A 252 0.93 -2.81 -7.59
CA ILE A 252 -0.44 -2.24 -7.43
C ILE A 252 -0.48 -1.06 -6.46
N TYR A 253 0.40 -1.07 -5.45
CA TYR A 253 0.44 -0.02 -4.45
C TYR A 253 0.80 1.34 -5.03
N TYR A 254 1.53 1.39 -6.15
CA TYR A 254 1.80 2.64 -6.87
C TYR A 254 0.49 3.36 -7.22
N PHE A 255 -0.46 2.62 -7.81
CA PHE A 255 -1.75 3.17 -8.21
C PHE A 255 -2.55 3.65 -6.99
N THR A 256 -2.57 2.87 -5.93
CA THR A 256 -3.31 3.23 -4.71
C THR A 256 -2.76 4.48 -4.03
N LEU A 257 -1.43 4.65 -4.01
CA LEU A 257 -0.79 5.87 -3.51
C LEU A 257 -1.07 7.07 -4.42
N LEU A 258 -1.07 6.87 -5.74
CA LEU A 258 -1.43 7.90 -6.72
C LEU A 258 -2.85 8.42 -6.47
N TYR A 259 -3.86 7.56 -6.27
CA TYR A 259 -5.22 8.07 -6.01
C TYR A 259 -5.34 8.75 -4.64
N HIS A 260 -4.58 8.27 -3.65
CA HIS A 260 -4.63 8.85 -2.30
C HIS A 260 -3.91 10.21 -2.19
N TYR A 261 -2.77 10.38 -2.88
CA TYR A 261 -1.91 11.56 -2.75
C TYR A 261 -1.76 12.38 -4.05
N GLY A 262 -2.32 11.94 -5.17
CA GLY A 262 -2.12 12.57 -6.50
C GLY A 262 -2.69 13.97 -6.64
N SER A 263 -3.57 14.39 -5.72
CA SER A 263 -4.02 15.79 -5.62
C SER A 263 -2.95 16.72 -5.02
N ILE A 264 -2.00 16.18 -4.27
CA ILE A 264 -0.98 16.88 -3.49
C ILE A 264 0.41 16.74 -4.11
N ILE A 265 0.78 15.52 -4.52
CA ILE A 265 2.11 15.13 -5.00
C ILE A 265 1.99 14.63 -6.44
N ASN A 266 2.99 14.95 -7.26
CA ASN A 266 3.04 14.44 -8.63
C ASN A 266 3.70 13.04 -8.63
N PHE A 267 3.09 12.09 -9.34
CA PHE A 267 3.57 10.71 -9.41
C PHE A 267 4.04 10.40 -10.83
N HIS A 268 5.30 10.02 -10.99
CA HIS A 268 5.91 9.73 -12.28
C HIS A 268 6.41 8.29 -12.33
N ILE A 269 6.26 7.64 -13.49
CA ILE A 269 6.92 6.38 -13.80
C ILE A 269 7.95 6.65 -14.90
N ASN A 270 9.19 6.23 -14.64
CA ASN A 270 10.28 6.32 -15.60
C ASN A 270 10.78 4.91 -15.93
N PHE A 271 10.57 4.47 -17.16
CA PHE A 271 11.05 3.18 -17.64
C PHE A 271 12.48 3.34 -18.13
N GLN A 272 13.44 2.72 -17.44
CA GLN A 272 14.85 2.79 -17.78
C GLN A 272 15.39 1.41 -18.13
N GLU A 273 16.18 1.30 -19.19
CA GLU A 273 16.86 0.06 -19.56
C GLU A 273 18.07 -0.19 -18.64
N ASN A 274 18.26 -1.44 -18.21
CA ASN A 274 19.43 -1.92 -17.45
C ASN A 274 19.68 -1.26 -16.09
N LYS A 275 18.68 -0.59 -15.51
CA LYS A 275 18.77 -0.03 -14.15
C LYS A 275 17.87 -0.79 -13.18
N THR A 276 18.34 -0.90 -11.95
CA THR A 276 17.59 -1.55 -10.88
C THR A 276 16.39 -0.69 -10.47
N PHE A 277 15.39 -1.31 -9.85
CA PHE A 277 14.23 -0.60 -9.30
C PHE A 277 14.68 0.49 -8.30
N GLN A 278 14.19 1.72 -8.49
CA GLN A 278 14.48 2.85 -7.60
C GLN A 278 13.22 3.69 -7.36
N ILE A 279 13.13 4.29 -6.19
CA ILE A 279 12.08 5.26 -5.86
C ILE A 279 12.76 6.55 -5.42
N LYS A 280 12.43 7.63 -6.10
CA LYS A 280 12.96 8.98 -5.83
C LYS A 280 11.85 9.89 -5.37
N TYR A 281 12.18 10.77 -4.45
CA TYR A 281 11.35 11.90 -4.06
C TYR A 281 12.12 13.19 -4.31
N LEU A 282 11.55 14.03 -5.16
CA LEU A 282 12.08 15.35 -5.50
C LEU A 282 11.28 16.37 -4.73
N PHE A 283 11.92 17.12 -3.83
CA PHE A 283 11.22 18.19 -3.13
C PHE A 283 11.01 19.39 -4.05
N GLN A 284 9.90 20.08 -3.79
CA GLN A 284 9.62 21.36 -4.40
C GLN A 284 10.79 22.33 -4.15
N ASN A 285 11.32 22.93 -5.21
CA ASN A 285 12.40 23.92 -5.19
C ASN A 285 13.75 23.43 -4.61
N SER A 286 13.98 22.13 -4.50
CA SER A 286 15.29 21.59 -4.12
C SER A 286 15.98 20.93 -5.31
N THR A 287 17.28 21.14 -5.46
CA THR A 287 18.15 20.37 -6.37
C THR A 287 18.57 19.02 -5.76
N ILE A 288 18.20 18.76 -4.50
CA ILE A 288 18.59 17.56 -3.76
C ILE A 288 17.61 16.43 -4.08
N ASN A 289 18.08 15.47 -4.84
CA ASN A 289 17.37 14.23 -5.09
C ASN A 289 17.44 13.34 -3.84
N THR A 290 16.30 13.13 -3.17
CA THR A 290 16.24 12.14 -2.08
C THR A 290 15.79 10.80 -2.61
N TYR A 291 16.63 9.79 -2.46
CA TYR A 291 16.26 8.41 -2.78
C TYR A 291 15.50 7.84 -1.59
N ILE A 292 14.25 7.46 -1.82
CA ILE A 292 13.51 6.64 -0.85
C ILE A 292 14.03 5.20 -0.95
N TYR A 293 14.24 4.71 -2.16
CA TYR A 293 14.78 3.38 -2.38
C TYR A 293 15.78 3.37 -3.53
N ASN A 294 16.93 2.75 -3.31
CA ASN A 294 17.96 2.60 -4.33
C ASN A 294 18.62 1.22 -4.22
N ASN A 295 18.43 0.38 -5.24
CA ASN A 295 19.02 -0.96 -5.28
C ASN A 295 20.40 -0.98 -5.98
N ASN A 296 21.01 0.18 -6.26
CA ASN A 296 22.37 0.22 -6.81
C ASN A 296 23.38 -0.12 -5.71
N LYS A 297 23.97 -1.33 -5.82
CA LYS A 297 24.98 -1.89 -4.90
C LYS A 297 26.27 -1.05 -4.75
N ASN A 298 26.49 -0.03 -5.59
CA ASN A 298 27.77 0.68 -5.67
C ASN A 298 27.82 2.04 -4.97
N ASN A 299 26.70 2.56 -4.42
CA ASN A 299 26.70 3.89 -3.79
C ASN A 299 26.45 3.79 -2.28
N SER A 300 27.54 3.77 -1.51
CA SER A 300 27.57 3.74 -0.04
C SER A 300 27.26 5.07 0.65
N TYR A 301 26.83 6.11 -0.07
CA TYR A 301 26.83 7.50 0.45
C TYR A 301 25.53 8.30 0.32
N ASN A 302 24.38 7.68 0.01
CA ASN A 302 23.11 8.40 -0.01
C ASN A 302 22.18 7.90 1.11
N ASN A 303 21.85 8.83 2.03
CA ASN A 303 21.07 8.62 3.25
C ASN A 303 19.85 7.69 3.07
N TYR A 304 19.84 6.65 3.91
CA TYR A 304 18.99 5.47 3.85
C TYR A 304 17.57 5.71 4.41
N TYR A 305 16.53 5.44 3.61
CA TYR A 305 15.16 5.23 4.11
C TYR A 305 14.58 3.94 3.55
N GLU A 306 15.06 2.84 4.09
CA GLU A 306 14.96 1.54 3.47
C GLU A 306 13.69 0.77 3.86
N LEU A 307 12.52 1.17 3.33
CA LEU A 307 11.31 0.33 3.19
C LEU A 307 10.45 0.82 2.01
N TYR A 308 10.13 -0.04 1.04
CA TYR A 308 9.32 0.31 -0.15
C TYR A 308 7.98 -0.45 -0.25
N SER A 309 7.41 -0.84 0.89
CA SER A 309 6.05 -1.38 0.94
C SER A 309 5.01 -0.25 0.84
N TYR A 310 3.75 -0.60 0.54
CA TYR A 310 2.66 0.37 0.61
C TYR A 310 2.65 1.10 1.95
N ARG A 311 2.78 0.37 3.06
CA ARG A 311 2.73 0.92 4.42
C ARG A 311 3.85 1.93 4.67
N SER A 312 5.09 1.60 4.33
CA SER A 312 6.21 2.51 4.57
C SER A 312 6.11 3.77 3.73
N LEU A 313 5.73 3.65 2.46
CA LEU A 313 5.50 4.79 1.58
C LEU A 313 4.30 5.63 2.04
N ASN A 314 3.20 5.00 2.47
CA ASN A 314 2.04 5.70 2.99
C ASN A 314 2.37 6.49 4.28
N ILE A 315 3.15 5.90 5.19
CA ILE A 315 3.64 6.58 6.40
C ILE A 315 4.54 7.76 6.00
N PHE A 316 5.49 7.55 5.09
CA PHE A 316 6.37 8.62 4.61
C PHE A 316 5.59 9.79 4.02
N LEU A 317 4.61 9.53 3.14
CA LEU A 317 3.82 10.56 2.48
C LEU A 317 2.84 11.25 3.45
N SER A 318 2.21 10.52 4.37
CA SER A 318 1.31 11.09 5.38
C SER A 318 2.04 12.04 6.33
N ILE A 319 3.24 11.70 6.80
CA ILE A 319 4.08 12.58 7.64
C ILE A 319 4.43 13.86 6.88
N LYS A 320 4.78 13.75 5.59
CA LYS A 320 5.10 14.92 4.77
C LYS A 320 3.88 15.81 4.52
N ASN A 321 2.68 15.25 4.43
CA ASN A 321 1.44 16.02 4.31
C ASN A 321 1.09 16.76 5.62
N LEU A 322 1.36 16.15 6.77
CA LEU A 322 1.15 16.77 8.11
C LEU A 322 2.05 18.00 8.37
N ASN A 323 3.14 18.18 7.63
CA ASN A 323 4.03 19.34 7.72
C ASN A 323 3.37 20.68 7.33
N LEU A 324 2.10 20.69 6.93
CA LEU A 324 1.31 21.92 6.77
C LEU A 324 0.78 22.49 8.11
N PHE A 325 0.83 21.76 9.22
CA PHE A 325 0.15 22.16 10.48
C PHE A 325 1.00 22.18 11.77
N LEU A 326 2.27 21.76 11.75
CA LEU A 326 3.11 21.73 12.96
C LEU A 326 4.21 22.81 12.92
N PRO A 327 4.39 23.61 14.00
CA PRO A 327 5.41 24.64 14.06
C PRO A 327 6.82 24.03 13.93
N HIS A 328 7.67 24.70 13.15
CA HIS A 328 9.05 24.33 12.80
C HIS A 328 9.92 23.78 13.95
N TYR A 329 9.64 24.13 15.20
CA TYR A 329 10.40 23.71 16.38
C TYR A 329 10.28 22.22 16.75
N ILE A 330 9.18 21.54 16.41
CA ILE A 330 9.08 20.08 16.64
C ILE A 330 9.85 19.30 15.56
N LEU A 331 9.94 19.88 14.35
CA LEU A 331 10.68 19.31 13.22
C LEU A 331 12.20 19.39 13.39
N THR A 332 12.73 20.42 14.08
CA THR A 332 14.17 20.49 14.37
C THR A 332 14.59 19.38 15.34
N LEU A 333 13.79 19.10 16.38
CA LEU A 333 14.01 17.96 17.28
C LEU A 333 13.87 16.61 16.55
N TYR A 334 12.86 16.46 15.67
CA TYR A 334 12.65 15.23 14.91
C TYR A 334 13.73 14.95 13.86
N ASN A 335 14.23 15.99 13.19
CA ASN A 335 15.36 15.89 12.26
C ASN A 335 16.67 15.60 12.99
N ILE A 336 16.91 16.19 14.18
CA ILE A 336 18.10 15.89 15.00
C ILE A 336 18.11 14.42 15.45
N ILE A 337 16.94 13.84 15.77
CA ILE A 337 16.83 12.42 16.17
C ILE A 337 17.00 11.46 14.97
N LEU A 338 16.59 11.86 13.77
CA LEU A 338 16.84 11.11 12.52
C LEU A 338 18.27 11.28 11.96
N LEU A 339 19.01 12.31 12.39
CA LEU A 339 20.35 12.66 11.92
C LEU A 339 21.48 12.05 12.76
N LEU A 340 21.21 11.37 13.88
CA LEU A 340 22.25 10.71 14.66
C LEU A 340 22.69 9.41 13.95
N PRO A 341 23.95 9.32 13.46
CA PRO A 341 24.49 8.06 13.01
C PRO A 341 24.67 7.18 14.26
N HIS A 342 23.87 6.13 14.40
CA HIS A 342 24.14 5.08 15.39
C HIS A 342 25.30 4.17 14.92
N ASN A 343 26.46 4.77 14.69
CA ASN A 343 27.76 4.10 14.72
C ASN A 343 28.45 4.52 16.01
N SER A 344 28.11 3.88 17.14
CA SER A 344 28.95 3.76 18.36
C SER A 344 28.10 3.43 19.60
N LEU A 345 27.45 2.26 19.60
CA LEU A 345 27.13 1.59 20.86
C LEU A 345 27.54 0.11 20.72
N TYR A 346 28.84 -0.09 20.51
CA TYR A 346 29.49 -1.31 21.00
C TYR A 346 29.40 -1.24 22.53
N LEU A 347 28.41 -1.92 23.11
CA LEU A 347 28.50 -2.31 24.51
C LEU A 347 29.44 -3.52 24.56
N PRO A 348 30.58 -3.46 25.26
CA PRO A 348 31.45 -4.61 25.43
C PRO A 348 30.69 -5.70 26.20
N GLU A 349 30.90 -6.94 25.76
CA GLU A 349 30.46 -8.15 26.47
C GLU A 349 30.84 -8.03 27.95
N LEU A 350 29.82 -8.05 28.82
CA LEU A 350 30.02 -8.21 30.25
C LEU A 350 30.59 -9.62 30.47
N SER A 351 31.90 -9.66 30.67
CA SER A 351 32.61 -10.82 31.18
C SER A 351 31.99 -11.26 32.50
N THR A 352 31.69 -12.55 32.54
CA THR A 352 31.25 -13.31 33.71
C THR A 352 32.31 -13.23 34.81
N TYR A 353 32.12 -12.33 35.78
CA TYR A 353 32.80 -12.45 37.06
C TYR A 353 32.14 -13.56 37.87
N SER A 354 32.88 -14.67 37.98
CA SER A 354 32.71 -15.67 39.00
C SER A 354 33.00 -15.04 40.37
N LEU A 355 32.01 -15.02 41.24
CA LEU A 355 32.20 -14.85 42.68
C LEU A 355 31.86 -16.20 43.30
N GLY A 356 32.90 -16.91 43.69
CA GLY A 356 32.77 -17.99 44.65
C GLY A 356 32.42 -17.41 46.01
N ILE A 357 31.43 -18.04 46.66
CA ILE A 357 31.45 -18.53 48.04
C ILE A 357 30.71 -19.87 47.99
#